data_AF-A0A2E3Q4J3-F1
#
_entry.id   AF-A0A2E3Q4J3-F1
#
_cell.length_a   1.000
_cell.length_b   1.000
_cell.length_c   1.000
_cell.angle_alpha   90.00
_cell.angle_beta   90.00
_cell.angle_gamma   90.00
#
_symmetry.space_group_name_H-M   'P 1'
#
loop_
_entity.id
_entity.type
_entity.pdbx_description
1 polymer ?
#
loop_
_entity_poly.entity_id
_entity_poly.type
_entity_poly.pdbx_seq_one_letter_code
_entity_poly.pdbx_strand_id
1 'polypeptide(L)'
;MDRLAPSLRRIADELDDIESELEEHRPDRVNRLAEIRRLLLGIDRHLDPLQSAIQRSMLDMTTRNDGMVMDALRGLQDRANWFEHRIHGHLDRVRVLTDREHMLTMDDMSTSMYRLSWIATIFLPLTFVTGLLGINVGGIPFASAASGFWLVCGALALIALVTSITLGLVVRFGRRRARRPAADTGRNHEETGS
;
A
#
# COMPACT_ATOMS: atom_id res chain seq x y z
N MET A 1 34.55 -2.99 8.67
CA MET A 1 33.43 -3.85 9.13
C MET A 1 32.76 -3.27 10.39
N ASP A 2 33.53 -2.86 11.41
CA ASP A 2 32.96 -2.39 12.69
C ASP A 2 32.07 -1.14 12.62
N ARG A 3 32.19 -0.34 11.56
CA ARG A 3 31.30 0.82 11.32
C ARG A 3 30.01 0.47 10.56
N LEU A 4 29.93 -0.68 9.89
CA LEU A 4 28.75 -1.08 9.12
C LEU A 4 27.63 -1.62 10.02
N ALA A 5 28.00 -2.40 11.06
CA ALA A 5 27.05 -2.92 12.03
C ALA A 5 26.20 -1.85 12.74
N PRO A 6 26.78 -0.76 13.30
CA PRO A 6 25.99 0.30 13.92
C PRO A 6 25.14 1.08 12.90
N SER A 7 25.63 1.29 11.67
CA SER A 7 24.83 1.94 10.62
C SER A 7 23.61 1.10 10.23
N LEU A 8 23.76 -0.22 10.06
CA LEU A 8 22.63 -1.11 9.80
C LEU A 8 21.66 -1.18 10.97
N ARG A 9 22.15 -1.09 12.22
CA ARG A 9 21.27 -1.01 13.38
C ARG A 9 20.41 0.25 13.34
N ARG A 10 21.01 1.42 13.07
CA ARG A 10 20.24 2.67 12.91
C ARG A 10 19.20 2.58 11.80
N ILE A 11 19.54 1.97 10.66
CA ILE A 11 18.58 1.74 9.57
C ILE A 11 17.43 0.82 10.04
N ALA A 12 17.74 -0.22 10.81
CA ALA A 12 16.72 -1.09 11.37
C ALA A 12 15.80 -0.33 12.33
N ASP A 13 16.37 0.47 13.23
CA ASP A 13 15.62 1.29 14.19
C ASP A 13 14.72 2.31 13.44
N GLU A 14 15.24 2.96 12.40
CA GLU A 14 14.46 3.90 11.58
C GLU A 14 13.33 3.22 10.80
N LEU A 15 13.53 1.99 10.32
CA LEU A 15 12.46 1.20 9.71
C LEU A 15 11.37 0.83 10.72
N ASP A 16 11.76 0.46 11.94
CA ASP A 16 10.83 0.15 13.03
C ASP A 16 10.04 1.41 13.45
N ASP A 17 10.69 2.58 13.48
CA ASP A 17 10.04 3.87 13.73
C ASP A 17 9.02 4.19 12.62
N ILE A 18 9.40 4.06 11.35
CA ILE A 18 8.47 4.25 10.22
C ILE A 18 7.29 3.27 10.32
N GLU A 19 7.50 2.03 10.73
CA GLU A 19 6.44 1.03 10.86
C GLU A 19 5.46 1.34 12.00
N SER A 20 5.97 1.90 13.11
CA SER A 20 5.17 2.26 14.29
C SER A 20 4.48 3.61 14.21
N GLU A 21 4.89 4.49 13.29
CA GLU A 21 4.24 5.77 13.05
C GLU A 21 2.76 5.61 12.69
N LEU A 22 1.91 6.40 13.36
CA LEU A 22 0.49 6.50 13.05
C LEU A 22 0.29 6.95 11.59
N GLU A 23 -0.75 6.41 10.95
CA GLU A 23 -1.07 6.61 9.53
C GLU A 23 -1.33 8.08 9.13
N GLU A 24 -1.35 9.03 10.07
CA GLU A 24 -1.51 10.48 9.79
C GLU A 24 -0.22 11.16 9.27
N HIS A 25 0.97 10.55 9.39
CA HIS A 25 2.27 11.17 9.06
C HIS A 25 2.80 10.83 7.64
N ARG A 26 1.90 10.63 6.67
CA ARG A 26 2.21 10.00 5.36
C ARG A 26 3.17 10.70 4.39
N PRO A 27 3.21 12.05 4.25
CA PRO A 27 3.90 12.64 3.11
C PRO A 27 5.42 12.47 3.16
N ASP A 28 6.00 12.21 4.34
CA ASP A 28 7.44 12.05 4.51
C ASP A 28 7.90 10.59 4.51
N ARG A 29 7.01 9.63 4.80
CA ARG A 29 7.35 8.20 4.94
C ARG A 29 7.91 7.60 3.64
N VAL A 30 7.31 7.90 2.49
CA VAL A 30 7.79 7.39 1.19
C VAL A 30 9.18 7.93 0.85
N ASN A 31 9.45 9.20 1.18
CA ASN A 31 10.76 9.80 0.95
C ASN A 31 11.82 9.18 1.86
N ARG A 32 11.52 9.01 3.16
CA ARG A 32 12.41 8.34 4.11
C ARG A 32 12.71 6.90 3.71
N LEU A 33 11.71 6.12 3.30
CA LEU A 33 11.89 4.77 2.76
C LEU A 33 12.80 4.76 1.51
N ALA A 34 12.64 5.75 0.61
CA ALA A 34 13.49 5.88 -0.57
C ALA A 34 14.94 6.25 -0.20
N GLU A 35 15.16 7.08 0.82
CA GLU A 35 16.49 7.41 1.34
C GLU A 35 17.17 6.19 1.97
N ILE A 36 16.47 5.46 2.84
CA ILE A 36 16.95 4.19 3.41
C ILE A 36 17.32 3.21 2.29
N ARG A 37 16.47 3.06 1.27
CA ARG A 37 16.75 2.20 0.12
C ARG A 37 18.05 2.59 -0.59
N ARG A 38 18.26 3.89 -0.84
CA ARG A 38 19.47 4.40 -1.49
C ARG A 38 20.71 4.12 -0.66
N LEU A 39 20.64 4.28 0.65
CA LEU A 39 21.74 3.96 1.57
C LEU A 39 22.07 2.47 1.55
N LEU A 40 21.06 1.60 1.66
CA LEU A 40 21.24 0.14 1.61
C LEU A 40 21.85 -0.33 0.29
N LEU A 41 21.31 0.12 -0.85
CA LEU A 41 21.85 -0.19 -2.18
C LEU A 41 23.25 0.40 -2.41
N GLY A 42 23.58 1.50 -1.72
CA GLY A 42 24.93 2.06 -1.70
C GLY A 42 25.92 1.13 -1.02
N ILE A 43 25.55 0.58 0.14
CA ILE A 43 26.39 -0.38 0.87
C ILE A 43 26.53 -1.68 0.08
N ASP A 44 25.41 -2.20 -0.43
CA ASP A 44 25.34 -3.44 -1.21
C ASP A 44 26.31 -3.45 -2.40
N ARG A 45 26.29 -2.38 -3.20
CA ARG A 45 27.17 -2.20 -4.37
C ARG A 45 28.67 -2.27 -4.06
N HIS A 46 29.06 -1.96 -2.82
CA HIS A 46 30.45 -2.03 -2.39
C HIS A 46 30.81 -3.38 -1.76
N LEU A 47 29.83 -4.22 -1.39
CA LEU A 47 30.08 -5.56 -0.87
C LEU A 47 30.53 -6.52 -1.96
N ASP A 48 29.93 -6.50 -3.14
CA ASP A 48 30.31 -7.36 -4.28
C ASP A 48 31.81 -7.32 -4.63
N PRO A 49 32.42 -6.13 -4.89
CA PRO A 49 33.84 -6.06 -5.20
C PRO A 49 34.70 -6.44 -3.98
N LEU A 50 34.24 -6.17 -2.76
CA LEU A 50 34.96 -6.53 -1.53
C LEU A 50 35.01 -8.05 -1.32
N GLN A 51 33.88 -8.74 -1.48
CA GLN A 51 33.81 -10.20 -1.43
C GLN A 51 34.68 -10.83 -2.52
N SER A 52 34.60 -10.31 -3.74
CA SER A 52 35.44 -10.77 -4.86
C SER A 52 36.95 -10.61 -4.56
N ALA A 53 37.34 -9.51 -3.91
CA ALA A 53 38.72 -9.29 -3.51
C ALA A 53 39.16 -10.28 -2.42
N ILE A 54 38.32 -10.55 -1.42
CA ILE A 54 38.59 -11.54 -0.36
C ILE A 54 38.76 -12.93 -0.96
N GLN A 55 37.86 -13.35 -1.85
CA GLN A 55 37.94 -14.64 -2.52
C GLN A 55 39.23 -14.78 -3.33
N ARG A 56 39.65 -13.74 -4.06
CA ARG A 56 40.93 -13.73 -4.78
C ARG A 56 42.12 -13.84 -3.82
N SER A 57 42.12 -13.11 -2.71
CA SER A 57 43.16 -13.21 -1.69
C SER A 57 43.22 -14.60 -1.06
N MET A 58 42.07 -15.25 -0.83
CA MET A 58 42.02 -16.63 -0.31
C MET A 58 42.66 -17.63 -1.29
N LEU A 59 42.40 -17.48 -2.59
CA LEU A 59 43.01 -18.31 -3.63
C LEU A 59 44.54 -18.13 -3.67
N ASP A 60 45.01 -16.88 -3.59
CA ASP A 60 46.44 -16.57 -3.59
C ASP A 60 47.15 -17.14 -2.35
N MET A 61 46.57 -16.98 -1.16
CA MET A 61 47.14 -17.48 0.10
C MET A 61 47.13 -19.01 0.22
N THR A 62 46.21 -19.69 -0.47
CA THR A 62 46.21 -21.16 -0.57
C THR A 62 47.53 -21.66 -1.18
N THR A 63 48.11 -20.91 -2.12
CA THR A 63 49.41 -21.26 -2.72
C THR A 63 50.59 -21.05 -1.77
N ARG A 64 50.42 -20.22 -0.73
CA ARG A 64 51.48 -19.80 0.19
C ARG A 64 51.49 -20.59 1.52
N ASN A 65 50.49 -21.44 1.74
CA ASN A 65 50.32 -22.33 2.91
C ASN A 65 50.34 -21.60 4.28
N ASP A 66 49.76 -20.41 4.36
CA ASP A 66 49.61 -19.66 5.61
C ASP A 66 48.21 -19.85 6.20
N GLY A 67 48.08 -20.79 7.15
CA GLY A 67 46.79 -21.16 7.76
C GLY A 67 46.16 -20.03 8.59
N MET A 68 46.97 -19.20 9.25
CA MET A 68 46.46 -18.14 10.12
C MET A 68 45.81 -17.00 9.30
N VAL A 69 46.46 -16.62 8.19
CA VAL A 69 45.91 -15.62 7.27
C VAL A 69 44.65 -16.15 6.59
N MET A 70 44.64 -17.45 6.23
CA MET A 70 43.47 -18.07 5.61
C MET A 70 42.24 -18.06 6.52
N ASP A 71 42.39 -18.36 7.81
CA ASP A 71 41.28 -18.34 8.77
C ASP A 71 40.75 -16.92 9.01
N ALA A 72 41.62 -15.92 9.03
CA ALA A 72 41.21 -14.52 9.10
C ALA A 72 40.39 -14.10 7.86
N LEU A 73 40.80 -14.51 6.66
CA LEU A 73 40.08 -14.23 5.41
C LEU A 73 38.71 -14.93 5.36
N ARG A 74 38.62 -16.18 5.84
CA ARG A 74 37.34 -16.89 5.99
C ARG A 74 36.39 -16.14 6.91
N GLY A 75 36.86 -15.72 8.08
CA GLY A 75 36.05 -14.93 9.02
C GLY A 75 35.58 -13.60 8.44
N LEU A 76 36.38 -12.98 7.56
CA LEU A 76 35.98 -11.76 6.85
C LEU A 76 34.91 -12.04 5.77
N GLN A 77 35.05 -13.14 5.03
CA GLN A 77 34.04 -13.58 4.06
C GLN A 77 32.71 -13.90 4.73
N ASP A 78 32.72 -14.67 5.83
CA ASP A 78 31.50 -15.02 6.57
C ASP A 78 30.80 -13.76 7.09
N ARG A 79 31.57 -12.79 7.59
CA ARG A 79 31.03 -11.52 8.05
C ARG A 79 30.47 -10.67 6.89
N ALA A 80 31.10 -10.68 5.72
CA ALA A 80 30.57 -10.03 4.52
C ALA A 80 29.24 -10.65 4.07
N ASN A 81 29.16 -11.97 4.02
CA ASN A 81 27.92 -12.71 3.70
C ASN A 81 26.80 -12.37 4.70
N TRP A 82 27.13 -12.29 6.00
CA TRP A 82 26.17 -11.89 7.03
C TRP A 82 25.63 -10.46 6.79
N PHE A 83 26.51 -9.53 6.42
CA PHE A 83 26.11 -8.15 6.10
C PHE A 83 25.21 -8.08 4.86
N GLU A 84 25.56 -8.82 3.80
CA GLU A 84 24.75 -8.92 2.58
C GLU A 84 23.34 -9.43 2.90
N HIS A 85 23.23 -10.53 3.64
CA HIS A 85 21.93 -11.09 4.02
C HIS A 85 21.09 -10.09 4.83
N ARG A 86 21.72 -9.36 5.77
CA ARG A 86 21.06 -8.30 6.55
C ARG A 86 20.56 -7.17 5.66
N ILE A 87 21.37 -6.71 4.70
CA ILE A 87 21.01 -5.63 3.77
C ILE A 87 19.83 -6.04 2.90
N HIS A 88 19.86 -7.24 2.33
CA HIS A 88 18.75 -7.78 1.54
C HIS A 88 17.47 -7.90 2.38
N GLY A 89 17.57 -8.37 3.63
CA GLY A 89 16.42 -8.39 4.54
C GLY A 89 15.83 -6.99 4.80
N HIS A 90 16.66 -5.97 4.95
CA HIS A 90 16.18 -4.59 5.10
C HIS A 90 15.60 -4.02 3.80
N LEU A 91 16.17 -4.35 2.62
CA LEU A 91 15.62 -3.95 1.33
C LEU A 91 14.24 -4.56 1.08
N ASP A 92 14.03 -5.82 1.48
CA ASP A 92 12.72 -6.46 1.42
C ASP A 92 11.72 -5.78 2.36
N ARG A 93 12.13 -5.43 3.59
CA ARG A 93 11.29 -4.64 4.51
C ARG A 93 10.91 -3.29 3.91
N VAL A 94 11.87 -2.56 3.33
CA VAL A 94 11.61 -1.27 2.66
C VAL A 94 10.58 -1.44 1.53
N ARG A 95 10.72 -2.50 0.72
CA ARG A 95 9.77 -2.79 -0.36
C ARG A 95 8.37 -3.02 0.17
N VAL A 96 8.22 -3.88 1.19
CA VAL A 96 6.91 -4.17 1.81
C VAL A 96 6.27 -2.91 2.38
N LEU A 97 7.03 -2.07 3.07
CA LEU A 97 6.54 -0.80 3.62
C LEU A 97 6.15 0.19 2.52
N THR A 98 6.93 0.27 1.44
CA THR A 98 6.61 1.12 0.29
C THR A 98 5.32 0.65 -0.40
N ASP A 99 5.16 -0.65 -0.59
CA ASP A 99 3.96 -1.25 -1.16
C ASP A 99 2.73 -0.98 -0.28
N ARG A 100 2.88 -1.07 1.06
CA ARG A 100 1.84 -0.69 2.02
C ARG A 100 1.42 0.78 1.85
N GLU A 101 2.36 1.71 1.75
CA GLU A 101 2.05 3.13 1.53
C GLU A 101 1.31 3.38 0.21
N HIS A 102 1.68 2.66 -0.85
CA HIS A 102 0.93 2.72 -2.12
C HIS A 102 -0.50 2.19 -1.94
N MET A 103 -0.70 1.06 -1.27
CA MET A 103 -2.04 0.50 -1.00
C MET A 103 -2.90 1.47 -0.20
N LEU A 104 -2.37 2.07 0.86
CA LEU A 104 -3.07 3.07 1.66
C LEU A 104 -3.43 4.32 0.82
N THR A 105 -2.56 4.74 -0.11
CA THR A 105 -2.86 5.87 -1.02
C THR A 105 -3.98 5.52 -2.00
N MET A 106 -3.98 4.27 -2.49
CA MET A 106 -5.05 3.76 -3.35
C MET A 106 -6.38 3.65 -2.61
N ASP A 107 -6.37 3.30 -1.32
CA ASP A 107 -7.59 3.26 -0.49
C ASP A 107 -8.17 4.65 -0.26
N ASP A 108 -7.34 5.66 0.01
CA ASP A 108 -7.76 7.06 0.12
C ASP A 108 -8.34 7.59 -1.19
N MET A 109 -7.69 7.27 -2.31
CA MET A 109 -8.18 7.61 -3.65
C MET A 109 -9.53 6.93 -3.93
N SER A 110 -9.65 5.64 -3.61
CA SER A 110 -10.90 4.88 -3.78
C SER A 110 -12.03 5.45 -2.95
N THR A 111 -11.75 5.82 -1.69
CA THR A 111 -12.71 6.47 -0.80
C THR A 111 -13.13 7.83 -1.34
N SER A 112 -12.19 8.61 -1.89
CA SER A 112 -12.48 9.90 -2.50
C SER A 112 -13.33 9.77 -3.77
N MET A 113 -13.01 8.81 -4.63
CA MET A 113 -13.76 8.50 -5.85
C MET A 113 -15.18 8.01 -5.52
N TYR A 114 -15.32 7.22 -4.45
CA TYR A 114 -16.60 6.79 -3.94
C TYR A 114 -17.48 7.97 -3.51
N ARG A 115 -16.93 8.96 -2.78
CA ARG A 115 -17.66 10.19 -2.43
C ARG A 115 -18.11 10.96 -3.67
N LEU A 116 -17.24 11.09 -4.67
CA LEU A 116 -17.58 11.78 -5.92
C LEU A 116 -18.68 11.05 -6.71
N SER A 117 -18.61 9.73 -6.79
CA SER A 117 -19.64 8.91 -7.43
C SER A 117 -20.99 9.08 -6.74
N TRP A 118 -21.01 9.12 -5.41
CA TRP A 118 -22.23 9.40 -4.64
C TRP A 118 -22.87 10.73 -5.00
N ILE A 119 -22.07 11.79 -5.12
CA ILE A 119 -22.53 13.11 -5.56
C ILE A 119 -23.10 13.00 -6.99
N ALA A 120 -22.35 12.43 -7.93
CA ALA A 120 -22.78 12.32 -9.32
C ALA A 120 -24.10 11.53 -9.48
N THR A 121 -24.30 10.43 -8.76
CA THR A 121 -25.53 9.63 -8.82
C THR A 121 -26.78 10.41 -8.40
N ILE A 122 -26.64 11.35 -7.45
CA ILE A 122 -27.75 12.23 -7.03
C ILE A 122 -27.94 13.36 -8.05
N PHE A 123 -26.85 14.02 -8.47
CA PHE A 123 -26.94 15.19 -9.32
C PHE A 123 -27.27 14.90 -10.80
N LEU A 124 -26.89 13.73 -11.34
CA LEU A 124 -27.14 13.38 -12.73
C LEU A 124 -28.64 13.35 -13.09
N PRO A 125 -29.52 12.62 -12.36
CA PRO A 125 -30.95 12.62 -12.65
C PRO A 125 -31.59 14.00 -12.39
N LEU A 126 -31.15 14.72 -11.35
CA LEU A 126 -31.65 16.05 -11.05
C LEU A 126 -31.32 17.03 -12.19
N THR A 127 -30.04 17.07 -12.60
CA THR A 127 -29.54 17.91 -13.69
C THR A 127 -30.23 17.58 -15.00
N PHE A 128 -30.44 16.29 -15.29
CA PHE A 128 -31.15 15.85 -16.50
C PHE A 128 -32.59 16.39 -16.53
N VAL A 129 -33.35 16.23 -15.44
CA VAL A 129 -34.73 16.72 -15.36
C VAL A 129 -34.79 18.25 -15.44
N THR A 130 -33.95 18.96 -14.70
CA THR A 130 -33.91 20.44 -14.78
C THR A 130 -33.47 20.94 -16.15
N GLY A 131 -32.55 20.25 -16.81
CA GLY A 131 -32.12 20.55 -18.18
C GLY A 131 -33.23 20.32 -19.20
N LEU A 132 -33.98 19.22 -19.09
CA LEU A 132 -35.14 18.91 -19.92
C LEU A 132 -36.29 19.91 -19.73
N LEU A 133 -36.45 20.49 -18.54
CA LEU A 133 -37.42 21.55 -18.31
C LEU A 133 -36.92 22.93 -18.77
N GLY A 134 -35.60 23.12 -18.83
CA GLY A 134 -34.96 24.36 -19.29
C GLY A 134 -34.88 24.50 -20.81
N ILE A 135 -35.03 23.40 -21.56
CA ILE A 135 -35.17 23.48 -23.02
C ILE A 135 -36.53 24.10 -23.34
N ASN A 136 -36.52 25.17 -24.15
CA ASN A 136 -37.70 25.99 -24.45
C ASN A 136 -38.60 25.31 -25.50
N VAL A 137 -39.04 24.09 -25.19
CA VAL A 137 -39.89 23.26 -26.05
C VAL A 137 -41.33 23.38 -25.58
N GLY A 138 -42.27 23.51 -26.52
CA GLY A 138 -43.70 23.52 -26.20
C GLY A 138 -44.16 22.18 -25.60
N GLY A 139 -45.17 22.22 -24.71
CA GLY A 139 -45.75 21.01 -24.12
C GLY A 139 -45.13 20.56 -22.80
N ILE A 140 -44.41 21.42 -22.08
CA ILE A 140 -43.87 21.11 -20.75
C ILE A 140 -45.02 20.74 -19.80
N PRO A 141 -45.00 19.54 -19.18
CA PRO A 141 -46.01 19.14 -18.23
C PRO A 141 -46.00 20.08 -17.02
N PHE A 142 -47.20 20.41 -16.50
CA PHE A 142 -47.42 21.32 -15.38
C PHE A 142 -47.09 22.81 -15.61
N ALA A 143 -46.68 23.24 -16.81
CA ALA A 143 -46.31 24.64 -17.07
C ALA A 143 -47.47 25.64 -16.92
N SER A 144 -48.72 25.23 -17.14
CA SER A 144 -49.92 26.08 -17.02
C SER A 144 -50.60 25.99 -15.63
N ALA A 145 -50.11 25.13 -14.73
CA ALA A 145 -50.69 24.94 -13.41
C ALA A 145 -50.05 25.89 -12.38
N ALA A 146 -50.87 26.55 -11.56
CA ALA A 146 -50.39 27.45 -10.50
C ALA A 146 -49.44 26.76 -9.49
N SER A 147 -49.59 25.45 -9.29
CA SER A 147 -48.76 24.61 -8.42
C SER A 147 -47.65 23.85 -9.15
N GLY A 148 -47.49 24.03 -10.47
CA GLY A 148 -46.60 23.21 -11.29
C GLY A 148 -45.14 23.26 -10.87
N PHE A 149 -44.63 24.45 -10.52
CA PHE A 149 -43.28 24.62 -9.99
C PHE A 149 -43.05 23.79 -8.72
N TRP A 150 -43.97 23.85 -7.75
CA TRP A 150 -43.87 23.12 -6.50
C TRP A 150 -43.97 21.60 -6.70
N LEU A 151 -44.80 21.13 -7.63
CA LEU A 151 -44.88 19.72 -8.00
C LEU A 151 -43.57 19.20 -8.59
N VAL A 152 -42.92 19.98 -9.48
CA VAL A 152 -41.61 19.65 -10.04
C VAL A 152 -40.54 19.61 -8.94
N CYS A 153 -40.49 20.61 -8.06
CA CYS A 153 -39.56 20.61 -6.93
C CYS A 153 -39.78 19.39 -6.02
N GLY A 154 -41.03 19.03 -5.73
CA GLY A 154 -41.38 17.85 -4.94
C GLY A 154 -40.94 16.54 -5.62
N ALA A 155 -41.13 16.44 -6.95
CA ALA A 155 -40.69 15.28 -7.73
C ALA A 155 -39.16 15.14 -7.72
N LEU A 156 -38.42 16.24 -7.90
CA LEU A 156 -36.95 16.25 -7.82
C LEU A 156 -36.45 15.86 -6.43
N ALA A 157 -37.08 16.37 -5.37
CA ALA A 157 -36.77 16.01 -3.99
C ALA A 157 -37.02 14.50 -3.73
N LEU A 158 -38.13 13.96 -4.26
CA LEU A 158 -38.43 12.53 -4.17
C LEU A 158 -37.40 11.68 -4.91
N ILE A 159 -37.02 12.07 -6.13
CA ILE A 159 -35.97 11.39 -6.91
C ILE A 159 -34.65 11.37 -6.12
N ALA A 160 -34.23 12.53 -5.60
CA ALA A 160 -33.01 12.63 -4.79
C ALA A 160 -33.06 11.74 -3.54
N LEU A 161 -34.21 11.68 -2.86
CA LEU A 161 -34.40 10.84 -1.68
C LEU A 161 -34.31 9.35 -2.04
N VAL A 162 -35.02 8.91 -3.09
CA VAL A 162 -35.04 7.51 -3.52
C VAL A 162 -33.66 7.06 -3.99
N THR A 163 -32.95 7.87 -4.78
CA THR A 163 -31.59 7.54 -5.23
C THR A 163 -30.61 7.47 -4.06
N SER A 164 -30.72 8.38 -3.09
CA SER A 164 -29.91 8.36 -1.87
C SER A 164 -30.16 7.12 -1.01
N ILE A 165 -31.43 6.72 -0.84
CA ILE A 165 -31.80 5.53 -0.06
C ILE A 165 -31.31 4.25 -0.74
N THR A 166 -31.56 4.10 -2.05
CA THR A 166 -31.13 2.91 -2.80
C THR A 166 -29.61 2.76 -2.78
N LEU A 167 -28.88 3.85 -2.98
CA LEU A 167 -27.42 3.86 -2.90
C LEU A 167 -26.90 3.54 -1.49
N GLY A 168 -27.51 4.11 -0.45
CA GLY A 168 -27.18 3.82 0.95
C GLY A 168 -27.42 2.35 1.33
N LEU A 169 -28.51 1.75 0.84
CA LEU A 169 -28.80 0.33 1.03
C LEU A 169 -27.75 -0.56 0.34
N VAL A 170 -27.47 -0.32 -0.94
CA VAL A 170 -26.47 -1.09 -1.71
C VAL A 170 -25.12 -1.08 -1.00
N VAL A 171 -24.71 0.08 -0.50
CA VAL A 171 -23.44 0.25 0.23
C VAL A 171 -23.46 -0.50 1.56
N ARG A 172 -24.56 -0.41 2.31
CA ARG A 172 -24.70 -1.11 3.60
C ARG A 172 -24.68 -2.63 3.41
N PHE A 173 -25.27 -3.15 2.33
CA PHE A 173 -25.22 -4.56 1.98
C PHE A 173 -23.84 -5.00 1.47
N GLY A 174 -23.17 -4.19 0.66
CA GLY A 174 -21.80 -4.44 0.19
C GLY A 174 -20.81 -4.58 1.35
N ARG A 175 -20.88 -3.67 2.35
CA ARG A 175 -20.02 -3.70 3.55
C ARG A 175 -20.27 -4.91 4.45
N ARG A 176 -21.48 -5.47 4.48
CA ARG A 176 -21.80 -6.68 5.26
C ARG A 176 -21.23 -7.94 4.63
N ARG A 177 -21.11 -7.99 3.29
CA ARG A 177 -20.61 -9.16 2.57
C ARG A 177 -19.10 -9.36 2.73
N ALA A 178 -18.34 -8.27 2.86
CA ALA A 178 -16.88 -8.29 3.05
C ALA A 178 -16.42 -8.77 4.45
N ARG A 179 -17.33 -8.92 5.42
CA ARG A 179 -17.02 -9.31 6.81
C ARG A 179 -17.27 -10.79 7.14
N ARG A 180 -17.51 -11.67 6.16
CA ARG A 180 -17.58 -13.12 6.44
C ARG A 180 -16.16 -13.68 6.58
N PRO A 181 -15.73 -14.13 7.77
CA PRO A 181 -14.48 -14.86 7.91
C PRO A 181 -14.64 -16.19 7.16
N ALA A 182 -13.64 -16.56 6.38
CA ALA A 182 -13.46 -17.93 5.89
C ALA A 182 -13.20 -18.81 7.12
N ALA A 183 -14.28 -19.35 7.70
CA ALA A 183 -14.18 -20.36 8.73
C ALA A 183 -14.18 -21.73 8.06
N ASP A 184 -13.16 -22.50 8.42
CA ASP A 184 -13.12 -23.96 8.41
C ASP A 184 -12.86 -24.65 7.06
N THR A 185 -11.58 -24.71 6.68
CA THR A 185 -11.06 -25.81 5.88
C THR A 185 -9.68 -26.14 6.40
N GLY A 186 -9.60 -27.07 7.35
CA GLY A 186 -8.31 -27.68 7.69
C GLY A 186 -8.16 -28.12 9.13
N ARG A 187 -9.01 -29.02 9.63
CA ARG A 187 -8.61 -29.94 10.70
C ARG A 187 -9.52 -31.17 10.77
N ASN A 188 -9.31 -32.13 9.87
CA ASN A 188 -9.76 -33.52 10.02
C ASN A 188 -8.81 -34.44 9.24
N HIS A 189 -7.56 -34.51 9.68
CA HIS A 189 -6.64 -35.58 9.32
C HIS A 189 -5.77 -35.88 10.54
N GLU A 190 -6.36 -36.51 11.57
CA GLU A 190 -5.59 -37.04 12.69
C GLU A 190 -6.36 -38.08 13.50
N GLU A 191 -7.06 -39.02 12.87
CA GLU A 191 -7.50 -40.25 13.55
C GLU A 191 -7.45 -41.45 12.59
N THR A 192 -6.23 -41.86 12.21
CA THR A 192 -5.95 -43.26 11.86
C THR A 192 -4.63 -43.64 12.50
N GLY A 193 -4.74 -44.24 13.67
CA GLY A 193 -3.62 -44.76 14.46
C GLY A 193 -4.17 -45.73 15.51
N SER A 194 -4.71 -46.84 15.03
CA SER A 194 -4.97 -48.04 15.83
C SER A 194 -4.40 -49.25 15.11
#